data_AF-A0A936GSG6-F1
#
_entry.id   AF-A0A936GSG6-F1
#
_cell.length_a   1.000
_cell.length_b   1.000
_cell.length_c   1.000
_cell.angle_alpha   90.00
_cell.angle_beta   90.00
_cell.angle_gamma   90.00
#
_symmetry.space_group_name_H-M   'P 1'
#
loop_
_entity.id
_entity.type
_entity.pdbx_description
1 polymer ?
#
loop_
_entity_poly.entity_id
_entity_poly.type
_entity_poly.pdbx_seq_one_letter_code
_entity_poly.pdbx_strand_id
1 'polypeptide(L)'
;MGLDCRTRRSFITRYGPPGNISDSALKEQIPEALPAGIDVAVVICSLPVFAAPLFDEVVAPLSYRVFDLVTYAGKPLVHNVKNIWGRLIHGNPLKLSSGIKNAMPGTNPDAIEGWANDTVRMEALFKRLEPLRKVVLLSGDVHYGSSQQMSYWKKGDVQPARFIQFISSGMRNVMHQVYAADRHFGRVQSLIASKIGTERLGWLNNSDDLVVLPEGASLVPALKSKLRSSPVLLPTNLPPGTHFKTEPDWRWRFDIIKDMRRDEDRPESIRPKALTVSDSNLSSQDSLSAYQAVVDRHASQLKNPNTGGKF
;
A
#
# COMPACT_ATOMS: atom_id res chain seq x y z
N MET A 1 5.71 -20.21 8.05
CA MET A 1 5.55 -19.61 9.40
C MET A 1 4.39 -18.63 9.37
N GLY A 2 3.63 -18.50 10.46
CA GLY A 2 2.54 -17.53 10.57
C GLY A 2 2.91 -16.43 11.55
N LEU A 3 2.64 -15.17 11.20
CA LEU A 3 2.81 -14.03 12.08
C LEU A 3 1.52 -13.72 12.81
N ASP A 4 1.57 -13.72 14.14
CA ASP A 4 0.46 -13.30 14.98
C ASP A 4 0.46 -11.76 15.15
N CYS A 5 -0.05 -11.07 14.13
CA CYS A 5 -0.19 -9.61 14.12
C CYS A 5 -1.39 -9.10 14.94
N ARG A 6 -2.19 -10.00 15.56
CA ARG A 6 -3.42 -9.63 16.28
C ARG A 6 -3.22 -9.64 17.78
N THR A 7 -2.56 -10.66 18.33
CA THR A 7 -2.36 -10.76 19.79
C THR A 7 -1.00 -10.24 20.25
N ARG A 8 0.00 -10.20 19.37
CA ARG A 8 1.38 -9.80 19.70
C ARG A 8 1.72 -8.37 19.24
N ARG A 9 0.70 -7.49 19.22
CA ARG A 9 0.81 -6.09 18.80
C ARG A 9 1.79 -5.30 19.67
N SER A 10 2.42 -4.30 19.07
CA SER A 10 3.30 -3.38 19.81
C SER A 10 2.49 -2.17 20.29
N PHE A 11 2.81 -1.65 21.48
CA PHE A 11 2.17 -0.44 22.02
C PHE A 11 3.28 0.52 22.41
N ILE A 12 3.42 1.62 21.66
CA ILE A 12 4.45 2.64 21.94
C ILE A 12 4.11 3.39 23.22
N THR A 13 2.83 3.66 23.45
CA THR A 13 2.31 4.25 24.68
C THR A 13 1.04 3.52 25.11
N ARG A 14 0.70 3.61 26.41
CA ARG A 14 -0.51 2.98 26.98
C ARG A 14 -1.81 3.40 26.27
N TYR A 15 -1.84 4.62 25.73
CA TYR A 15 -3.02 5.21 25.07
C TYR A 15 -2.80 5.45 23.56
N GLY A 16 -1.70 4.96 23.01
CA GLY A 16 -1.36 5.11 21.60
C GLY A 16 -2.07 4.06 20.75
N PRO A 17 -2.19 4.30 19.43
CA PRO A 17 -2.65 3.26 18.52
C PRO A 17 -1.68 2.06 18.58
N PRO A 18 -2.19 0.83 18.43
CA PRO A 18 -1.33 -0.33 18.39
C PRO A 18 -0.52 -0.35 17.08
N GLY A 19 0.78 -0.65 17.18
CA GLY A 19 1.60 -1.05 16.05
C GLY A 19 1.46 -2.54 15.75
N ASN A 20 1.96 -2.99 14.61
CA ASN A 20 1.67 -4.32 14.06
C ASN A 20 2.15 -5.49 14.95
N ILE A 21 3.44 -5.56 15.23
CA ILE A 21 4.05 -6.62 16.03
C ILE A 21 5.25 -6.07 16.79
N SER A 22 5.52 -6.58 17.99
CA SER A 22 6.69 -6.16 18.77
C SER A 22 8.00 -6.77 18.25
N ASP A 23 9.13 -6.14 18.55
CA ASP A 23 10.46 -6.68 18.15
C ASP A 23 10.76 -8.03 18.81
N SER A 24 10.28 -8.25 20.04
CA SER A 24 10.41 -9.54 20.71
C SER A 24 9.59 -10.63 20.01
N ALA A 25 8.37 -10.30 19.59
CA ALA A 25 7.52 -11.22 18.85
C ALA A 25 8.07 -11.52 17.45
N LEU A 26 8.68 -10.55 16.76
CA LEU A 26 9.41 -10.79 15.50
C LEU A 26 10.57 -11.78 15.68
N LYS A 27 11.34 -11.65 16.77
CA LYS A 27 12.46 -12.55 17.06
C LYS A 27 11.98 -13.97 17.39
N GLU A 28 10.88 -14.09 18.12
CA GLU A 28 10.30 -15.37 18.52
C GLU A 28 9.65 -16.11 17.35
N GLN A 29 8.93 -15.40 16.47
CA GLN A 29 8.12 -16.01 15.42
C GLN A 29 8.88 -16.25 14.11
N ILE A 30 9.96 -15.51 13.87
CA ILE A 30 10.78 -15.61 12.66
C ILE A 30 12.15 -16.14 13.06
N PRO A 31 12.66 -17.23 12.45
CA PRO A 31 13.99 -17.75 12.76
C PRO A 31 15.10 -16.84 12.21
N GLU A 32 16.33 -16.99 12.73
CA GLU A 32 17.51 -16.27 12.21
C GLU A 32 17.98 -16.79 10.85
N ALA A 33 17.80 -18.08 10.61
CA ALA A 33 18.19 -18.74 9.38
C ALA A 33 17.16 -19.82 9.01
N LEU A 34 17.11 -20.16 7.73
CA LEU A 34 16.32 -21.30 7.26
C LEU A 34 17.01 -22.62 7.65
N PRO A 35 16.24 -23.69 7.90
CA PRO A 35 16.80 -25.03 8.03
C PRO A 35 17.59 -25.44 6.78
N ALA A 36 18.58 -26.32 6.96
CA ALA A 36 19.38 -26.81 5.84
C ALA A 36 18.50 -27.44 4.74
N GLY A 37 18.80 -27.13 3.48
CA GLY A 37 18.03 -27.60 2.32
C GLY A 37 16.75 -26.83 2.02
N ILE A 38 16.42 -25.80 2.82
CA ILE A 38 15.27 -24.92 2.58
C ILE A 38 15.77 -23.57 2.06
N ASP A 39 15.36 -23.24 0.84
CA ASP A 39 15.80 -22.00 0.17
C ASP A 39 14.77 -20.86 0.22
N VAL A 40 13.52 -21.15 0.60
CA VAL A 40 12.41 -20.19 0.54
C VAL A 40 11.62 -20.19 1.85
N ALA A 41 11.45 -19.01 2.43
CA ALA A 41 10.56 -18.78 3.56
C ALA A 41 9.15 -18.45 3.05
N VAL A 42 8.13 -19.18 3.51
CA VAL A 42 6.72 -18.76 3.33
C VAL A 42 6.20 -18.22 4.65
N VAL A 43 5.75 -16.97 4.63
CA VAL A 43 5.31 -16.19 5.79
C VAL A 43 3.86 -15.78 5.59
N ILE A 44 2.98 -16.18 6.51
CA ILE A 44 1.56 -15.82 6.48
C ILE A 44 1.37 -14.62 7.41
N CYS A 45 0.89 -13.51 6.88
CA CYS A 45 0.63 -12.26 7.60
C CYS A 45 -0.85 -11.91 7.44
N SER A 46 -1.53 -11.50 8.50
CA SER A 46 -2.94 -11.11 8.34
C SER A 46 -3.12 -9.85 7.48
N LEU A 47 -2.13 -8.95 7.48
CA LEU A 47 -2.18 -7.63 6.84
C LEU A 47 -1.13 -7.53 5.72
N PRO A 48 -1.39 -6.76 4.64
CA PRO A 48 -0.38 -6.49 3.61
C PRO A 48 0.85 -5.79 4.21
N VAL A 49 2.03 -6.32 3.92
CA VAL A 49 3.31 -5.79 4.43
C VAL A 49 3.78 -4.58 3.62
N PHE A 50 3.72 -4.70 2.30
CA PHE A 50 3.90 -3.58 1.37
C PHE A 50 2.73 -3.57 0.40
N ALA A 51 2.22 -2.40 0.03
CA ALA A 51 1.16 -2.28 -0.96
C ALA A 51 1.42 -1.11 -1.90
N ALA A 52 0.59 -0.95 -2.94
CA ALA A 52 0.76 0.13 -3.90
C ALA A 52 0.85 1.48 -3.15
N PRO A 53 1.89 2.30 -3.37
CA PRO A 53 2.17 3.47 -2.53
C PRO A 53 1.04 4.50 -2.49
N LEU A 54 0.15 4.51 -3.48
CA LEU A 54 -1.05 5.33 -3.45
C LEU A 54 -1.93 5.04 -2.22
N PHE A 55 -2.09 3.76 -1.86
CA PHE A 55 -2.86 3.38 -0.67
C PHE A 55 -2.11 3.76 0.62
N ASP A 56 -0.80 3.54 0.65
CA ASP A 56 0.02 3.68 1.86
C ASP A 56 0.47 5.12 2.15
N GLU A 57 0.73 5.94 1.12
CA GLU A 57 1.26 7.30 1.26
C GLU A 57 0.20 8.39 1.12
N VAL A 58 -0.88 8.13 0.39
CA VAL A 58 -1.94 9.12 0.10
C VAL A 58 -3.22 8.75 0.83
N VAL A 59 -3.79 7.58 0.55
CA VAL A 59 -5.11 7.22 1.07
C VAL A 59 -5.08 7.01 2.59
N ALA A 60 -4.10 6.25 3.10
CA ALA A 60 -4.05 5.93 4.52
C ALA A 60 -3.82 7.16 5.42
N PRO A 61 -2.81 8.03 5.20
CA PRO A 61 -2.62 9.22 6.03
C PRO A 61 -3.77 10.23 5.95
N LEU A 62 -4.42 10.35 4.78
CA LEU A 62 -5.59 11.22 4.62
C LEU A 62 -6.81 10.64 5.34
N SER A 63 -6.98 9.32 5.37
CA SER A 63 -8.08 8.68 6.09
C SER A 63 -8.01 8.94 7.60
N TYR A 64 -6.84 8.79 8.23
CA TYR A 64 -6.66 9.08 9.67
C TYR A 64 -6.99 10.53 10.00
N ARG A 65 -6.49 11.50 9.21
CA ARG A 65 -6.78 12.93 9.41
C ARG A 65 -8.26 13.24 9.29
N VAL A 66 -8.96 12.63 8.34
CA VAL A 66 -10.40 12.83 8.17
C VAL A 66 -11.19 12.21 9.32
N PHE A 67 -10.85 10.99 9.75
CA PHE A 67 -11.51 10.35 10.88
C PHE A 67 -11.27 11.08 12.20
N ASP A 68 -10.04 11.54 12.45
CA ASP A 68 -9.73 12.33 13.64
C ASP A 68 -10.47 13.68 13.61
N LEU A 69 -10.50 14.39 12.47
CA LEU A 69 -11.25 15.63 12.33
C LEU A 69 -12.76 15.42 12.53
N VAL A 70 -13.31 14.30 12.06
CA VAL A 70 -14.72 13.92 12.27
C VAL A 70 -15.01 13.56 13.72
N THR A 71 -14.03 12.99 14.43
CA THR A 71 -14.15 12.58 15.84
C THR A 71 -14.06 13.78 16.79
N TYR A 72 -13.28 14.80 16.43
CA TYR A 72 -13.00 15.95 17.31
C TYR A 72 -13.66 17.28 16.91
N ALA A 73 -14.16 17.45 15.68
CA ALA A 73 -14.83 18.68 15.27
C ALA A 73 -16.35 18.66 15.54
N GLY A 74 -16.93 19.83 15.84
CA GLY A 74 -18.37 19.99 16.02
C GLY A 74 -19.19 19.72 14.74
N LYS A 75 -20.48 19.42 14.93
CA LYS A 75 -21.44 18.96 13.89
C LYS A 75 -21.43 19.70 12.52
N PRO A 76 -21.25 21.04 12.41
CA PRO A 76 -21.34 21.73 11.12
C PRO A 76 -20.11 21.53 10.22
N LEU A 77 -18.90 21.62 10.77
CA LEU A 77 -17.64 21.46 10.02
C LEU A 77 -17.52 20.01 9.49
N VAL A 78 -17.93 19.07 10.34
CA VAL A 78 -17.99 17.64 10.06
C VAL A 78 -18.90 17.33 8.86
N HIS A 79 -20.01 18.05 8.67
CA HIS A 79 -20.94 17.79 7.56
C HIS A 79 -20.36 18.17 6.20
N ASN A 80 -19.68 19.32 6.09
CA ASN A 80 -19.06 19.77 4.85
C ASN A 80 -17.83 18.95 4.47
N VAL A 81 -16.96 18.62 5.44
CA VAL A 81 -15.80 17.74 5.20
C VAL A 81 -16.26 16.32 4.83
N LYS A 82 -17.30 15.78 5.49
CA LYS A 82 -17.92 14.48 5.13
C LYS A 82 -18.46 14.46 3.72
N ASN A 83 -19.11 15.53 3.27
CA ASN A 83 -19.70 15.60 1.93
C ASN A 83 -18.61 15.70 0.85
N ILE A 84 -17.57 16.51 1.09
CA ILE A 84 -16.45 16.67 0.14
C ILE A 84 -15.63 15.38 0.05
N TRP A 85 -15.21 14.81 1.19
CA TRP A 85 -14.38 13.60 1.22
C TRP A 85 -15.16 12.33 0.89
N GLY A 86 -16.40 12.22 1.33
CA GLY A 86 -17.30 11.14 0.95
C GLY A 86 -17.52 11.12 -0.57
N ARG A 87 -17.68 12.28 -1.21
CA ARG A 87 -17.73 12.34 -2.68
C ARG A 87 -16.38 12.00 -3.33
N LEU A 88 -15.27 12.47 -2.78
CA LEU A 88 -13.95 12.32 -3.39
C LEU A 88 -13.40 10.88 -3.34
N ILE A 89 -13.56 10.19 -2.20
CA ILE A 89 -13.07 8.82 -2.00
C ILE A 89 -14.17 7.80 -2.29
N HIS A 90 -15.41 8.10 -1.90
CA HIS A 90 -16.44 7.09 -1.75
C HIS A 90 -17.65 7.25 -2.69
N GLY A 91 -17.73 8.34 -3.48
CA GLY A 91 -18.89 8.65 -4.32
C GLY A 91 -20.21 8.91 -3.57
N ASN A 92 -20.21 8.83 -2.24
CA ASN A 92 -21.35 9.03 -1.35
C ASN A 92 -20.85 9.57 0.01
N PRO A 93 -21.65 10.35 0.75
CA PRO A 93 -21.27 10.80 2.09
C PRO A 93 -20.98 9.60 3.01
N LEU A 94 -19.83 9.65 3.70
CA LEU A 94 -19.39 8.62 4.64
C LEU A 94 -20.44 8.38 5.75
N LYS A 95 -20.98 7.16 5.84
CA LYS A 95 -21.82 6.73 6.96
C LYS A 95 -20.93 6.25 8.10
N LEU A 96 -20.78 7.07 9.14
CA LEU A 96 -20.17 6.64 10.40
C LEU A 96 -21.26 6.07 11.30
N SER A 97 -21.05 4.87 11.86
CA SER A 97 -21.94 4.31 12.87
C SER A 97 -21.97 5.25 14.09
N SER A 98 -23.16 5.48 14.64
CA SER A 98 -23.43 6.43 15.74
C SER A 98 -22.91 5.96 17.12
N GLY A 99 -21.86 5.13 17.16
CA GLY A 99 -21.38 4.44 18.36
C GLY A 99 -20.02 4.86 18.87
N ILE A 100 -19.36 5.85 18.28
CA ILE A 100 -17.98 6.21 18.66
C ILE A 100 -18.00 7.39 19.63
N LYS A 101 -18.26 7.11 20.92
CA LYS A 101 -18.16 8.14 21.98
C LYS A 101 -16.86 8.09 22.79
N ASN A 102 -15.97 7.11 22.58
CA ASN A 102 -14.71 6.99 23.33
C ASN A 102 -13.56 6.35 22.53
N ALA A 103 -13.55 6.39 21.19
CA ALA A 103 -12.39 5.83 20.45
C ALA A 103 -11.19 6.78 20.55
N MET A 104 -10.04 6.22 20.93
CA MET A 104 -8.77 6.95 20.89
C MET A 104 -8.44 7.30 19.43
N PRO A 105 -7.82 8.46 19.15
CA PRO A 105 -7.32 8.79 17.82
C PRO A 105 -6.50 7.62 17.25
N GLY A 106 -6.76 7.23 16.01
CA GLY A 106 -6.06 6.10 15.37
C GLY A 106 -6.46 4.68 15.80
N THR A 107 -7.56 4.49 16.56
CA THR A 107 -8.02 3.15 17.01
C THR A 107 -9.28 2.61 16.34
N ASN A 108 -9.75 3.25 15.26
CA ASN A 108 -10.84 2.67 14.50
C ASN A 108 -10.36 1.33 13.87
N PRO A 109 -10.98 0.18 14.19
CA PRO A 109 -10.58 -1.12 13.64
C PRO A 109 -10.69 -1.20 12.10
N ASP A 110 -11.44 -0.27 11.48
CA ASP A 110 -11.56 -0.14 10.02
C ASP A 110 -10.53 0.84 9.40
N ALA A 111 -9.68 1.49 10.21
CA ALA A 111 -8.64 2.37 9.70
C ALA A 111 -7.42 1.56 9.26
N ILE A 112 -7.33 1.33 7.94
CA ILE A 112 -6.22 0.76 7.16
C ILE A 112 -5.02 0.37 8.05
N GLU A 113 -5.04 -0.83 8.63
CA GLU A 113 -3.98 -1.34 9.53
C GLU A 113 -2.72 -1.78 8.76
N GLY A 114 -2.49 -1.25 7.54
CA GLY A 114 -1.38 -1.66 6.68
C GLY A 114 -0.03 -1.45 7.37
N TRP A 115 0.91 -2.38 7.15
CA TRP A 115 2.25 -2.28 7.73
C TRP A 115 2.98 -0.99 7.35
N ALA A 116 2.68 -0.43 6.19
CA ALA A 116 3.24 0.84 5.75
C ALA A 116 2.87 2.05 6.63
N ASN A 117 1.82 1.97 7.45
CA ASN A 117 1.47 3.03 8.40
C ASN A 117 2.36 2.98 9.67
N ASP A 118 2.99 1.85 9.93
CA ASP A 118 3.98 1.67 10.98
C ASP A 118 5.34 1.36 10.35
N THR A 119 5.93 2.38 9.71
CA THR A 119 7.16 2.23 8.94
C THR A 119 8.30 1.66 9.78
N VAL A 120 8.37 2.00 11.08
CA VAL A 120 9.40 1.47 11.97
C VAL A 120 9.29 -0.04 12.12
N ARG A 121 8.08 -0.57 12.37
CA ARG A 121 7.86 -2.01 12.49
C ARG A 121 7.96 -2.73 11.15
N MET A 122 7.54 -2.10 10.05
CA MET A 122 7.74 -2.64 8.71
C MET A 122 9.22 -2.84 8.40
N GLU A 123 10.07 -1.83 8.66
CA GLU A 123 11.52 -1.97 8.46
C GLU A 123 12.14 -3.01 9.41
N ALA A 124 11.65 -3.12 10.65
CA ALA A 124 12.08 -4.16 11.58
C ALA A 124 11.75 -5.57 11.06
N LEU A 125 10.56 -5.75 10.47
CA LEU A 125 10.16 -7.00 9.81
C LEU A 125 11.07 -7.31 8.62
N PHE A 126 11.30 -6.36 7.72
CA PHE A 126 12.20 -6.59 6.57
C PHE A 126 13.61 -6.94 7.01
N LYS A 127 14.14 -6.23 8.01
CA LYS A 127 15.46 -6.54 8.59
C LYS A 127 15.50 -7.94 9.22
N ARG A 128 14.41 -8.40 9.83
CA ARG A 128 14.31 -9.74 10.41
C ARG A 128 14.24 -10.83 9.34
N LEU A 129 13.57 -10.55 8.23
CA LEU A 129 13.39 -11.48 7.11
C LEU A 129 14.55 -11.49 6.11
N GLU A 130 15.33 -10.41 6.04
CA GLU A 130 16.45 -10.25 5.11
C GLU A 130 17.43 -11.44 5.11
N PRO A 131 17.86 -11.99 6.26
CA PRO A 131 18.77 -13.14 6.29
C PRO A 131 18.20 -14.41 5.63
N LEU A 132 16.88 -14.52 5.47
CA LEU A 132 16.23 -15.66 4.82
C LEU A 132 16.32 -15.58 3.28
N ARG A 133 16.71 -14.43 2.73
CA ARG A 133 17.03 -14.14 1.31
C ARG A 133 15.90 -14.29 0.30
N LYS A 134 15.07 -15.34 0.36
CA LYS A 134 13.90 -15.54 -0.52
C LYS A 134 12.66 -15.74 0.33
N VAL A 135 11.74 -14.79 0.26
CA VAL A 135 10.56 -14.74 1.14
C VAL A 135 9.29 -14.58 0.31
N VAL A 136 8.30 -15.43 0.58
CA VAL A 136 6.94 -15.32 0.06
C VAL A 136 6.02 -14.92 1.21
N LEU A 137 5.38 -13.77 1.06
CA LEU A 137 4.40 -13.23 1.99
C LEU A 137 2.99 -13.54 1.47
N LEU A 138 2.20 -14.24 2.27
CA LEU A 138 0.79 -14.49 2.01
C LEU A 138 -0.02 -13.60 2.93
N SER A 139 -0.79 -12.69 2.35
CA SER A 139 -1.51 -11.65 3.09
C SER A 139 -2.96 -11.51 2.65
N GLY A 140 -3.79 -10.92 3.51
CA GLY A 140 -5.23 -10.77 3.29
C GLY A 140 -5.80 -9.58 4.03
N ASP A 141 -7.08 -9.69 4.42
CA ASP A 141 -7.79 -8.71 5.27
C ASP A 141 -7.98 -7.31 4.67
N VAL A 142 -7.75 -7.17 3.35
CA VAL A 142 -8.00 -5.94 2.58
C VAL A 142 -8.88 -6.26 1.38
N HIS A 143 -9.82 -5.40 0.95
CA HIS A 143 -10.83 -5.78 -0.06
C HIS A 143 -10.34 -5.82 -1.53
N TYR A 144 -9.11 -6.28 -1.78
CA TYR A 144 -8.54 -6.41 -3.12
C TYR A 144 -7.53 -7.55 -3.20
N GLY A 145 -7.22 -7.99 -4.42
CA GLY A 145 -6.14 -8.93 -4.73
C GLY A 145 -5.00 -8.25 -5.47
N SER A 146 -3.75 -8.63 -5.16
CA SER A 146 -2.56 -8.08 -5.83
C SER A 146 -1.36 -9.02 -5.69
N SER A 147 -0.48 -9.01 -6.68
CA SER A 147 0.83 -9.67 -6.64
C SER A 147 1.91 -8.62 -6.72
N GLN A 148 2.92 -8.70 -5.86
CA GLN A 148 3.98 -7.69 -5.75
C GLN A 148 5.32 -8.37 -5.52
N GLN A 149 6.39 -7.75 -6.01
CA GLN A 149 7.77 -8.18 -5.78
C GLN A 149 8.57 -7.04 -5.17
N MET A 150 9.44 -7.33 -4.21
CA MET A 150 10.36 -6.37 -3.63
C MET A 150 11.78 -6.93 -3.63
N SER A 151 12.72 -6.03 -3.86
CA SER A 151 14.15 -6.26 -3.70
C SER A 151 14.64 -5.39 -2.55
N TYR A 152 15.34 -6.00 -1.61
CA TYR A 152 15.89 -5.34 -0.42
C TYR A 152 17.40 -5.51 -0.42
N TRP A 153 18.14 -4.42 -0.33
CA TRP A 153 19.59 -4.42 -0.25
C TRP A 153 20.02 -3.82 1.08
N LYS A 154 20.95 -4.51 1.74
CA LYS A 154 21.72 -3.96 2.85
C LYS A 154 22.96 -3.27 2.29
N LYS A 155 23.49 -2.28 3.01
CA LYS A 155 24.75 -1.61 2.67
C LYS A 155 25.86 -2.62 2.42
N GLY A 156 26.56 -2.46 1.29
CA GLY A 156 27.62 -3.37 0.85
C GLY A 156 27.15 -4.69 0.23
N ASP A 157 25.85 -5.01 0.26
CA ASP A 157 25.33 -6.23 -0.37
C ASP A 157 24.97 -5.99 -1.84
N VAL A 158 25.61 -6.76 -2.72
CA VAL A 158 25.37 -6.75 -4.16
C VAL A 158 24.21 -7.65 -4.58
N GLN A 159 23.84 -8.62 -3.74
CA GLN A 159 22.71 -9.52 -3.96
C GLN A 159 21.54 -9.06 -3.08
N PRO A 160 20.39 -8.66 -3.61
CA PRO A 160 19.25 -8.33 -2.76
C PRO A 160 18.57 -9.59 -2.19
N ALA A 161 18.03 -9.46 -0.98
CA ALA A 161 16.94 -10.33 -0.55
C ALA A 161 15.70 -10.05 -1.40
N ARG A 162 14.98 -11.12 -1.79
CA ARG A 162 13.81 -11.09 -2.67
C ARG A 162 12.57 -11.44 -1.88
N PHE A 163 11.58 -10.58 -2.00
CA PHE A 163 10.28 -10.75 -1.39
C PHE A 163 9.24 -10.80 -2.49
N ILE A 164 8.27 -11.71 -2.37
CA ILE A 164 7.06 -11.72 -3.18
C ILE A 164 5.90 -11.66 -2.22
N GLN A 165 4.95 -10.76 -2.44
CA GLN A 165 3.72 -10.72 -1.66
C GLN A 165 2.52 -11.03 -2.57
N PHE A 166 1.73 -11.99 -2.12
CA PHE A 166 0.40 -12.26 -2.64
C PHE A 166 -0.63 -11.75 -1.63
N ILE A 167 -1.44 -10.80 -2.07
CA ILE A 167 -2.62 -10.33 -1.34
C ILE A 167 -3.80 -11.04 -1.96
N SER A 168 -4.49 -11.87 -1.18
CA SER A 168 -5.71 -12.56 -1.61
C SER A 168 -6.83 -12.27 -0.62
N SER A 169 -7.89 -11.64 -1.10
CA SER A 169 -9.05 -11.32 -0.30
C SER A 169 -10.29 -11.15 -1.18
N GLY A 170 -11.43 -11.54 -0.62
CA GLY A 170 -12.69 -11.48 -1.33
C GLY A 170 -13.10 -10.05 -1.65
N MET A 171 -13.21 -9.73 -2.95
CA MET A 171 -13.92 -8.54 -3.46
C MET A 171 -15.43 -8.53 -3.08
N ARG A 172 -15.92 -9.50 -2.30
CA ARG A 172 -17.33 -9.61 -1.91
C ARG A 172 -17.81 -8.46 -1.01
N ASN A 173 -16.89 -7.73 -0.38
CA ASN A 173 -17.16 -6.51 0.38
C ASN A 173 -16.63 -5.25 -0.32
N VAL A 174 -16.58 -5.24 -1.66
CA VAL A 174 -16.37 -4.00 -2.39
C VAL A 174 -17.49 -3.05 -2.01
N MET A 175 -17.14 -2.04 -1.22
CA MET A 175 -18.05 -0.96 -0.88
C MET A 175 -18.67 -0.44 -2.17
N HIS A 176 -19.96 -0.11 -2.14
CA HIS A 176 -20.79 0.51 -3.19
C HIS A 176 -20.17 1.78 -3.85
N GLN A 177 -19.02 2.18 -3.34
CA GLN A 177 -18.18 3.33 -3.57
C GLN A 177 -17.14 3.10 -4.69
N VAL A 178 -16.70 1.86 -4.92
CA VAL A 178 -15.78 1.53 -6.03
C VAL A 178 -16.47 1.69 -7.39
N TYR A 179 -17.79 1.54 -7.45
CA TYR A 179 -18.58 1.86 -8.65
C TYR A 179 -18.56 3.36 -8.99
N ALA A 180 -18.37 4.25 -8.01
CA ALA A 180 -18.20 5.69 -8.26
C ALA A 180 -16.74 6.06 -8.62
N ALA A 181 -15.78 5.26 -8.17
CA ALA A 181 -14.37 5.37 -8.56
C ALA A 181 -14.10 4.96 -10.01
N ASP A 182 -15.09 4.36 -10.70
CA ASP A 182 -15.01 3.94 -12.11
C ASP A 182 -14.55 5.07 -13.05
N ARG A 183 -15.04 6.30 -12.85
CA ARG A 183 -14.62 7.49 -13.64
C ARG A 183 -13.19 7.96 -13.38
N HIS A 184 -12.57 7.48 -12.30
CA HIS A 184 -11.22 7.86 -11.90
C HIS A 184 -10.24 6.67 -11.91
N PHE A 185 -10.72 5.48 -12.26
CA PHE A 185 -9.94 4.25 -12.26
C PHE A 185 -8.72 4.36 -13.18
N GLY A 186 -8.88 4.97 -14.36
CA GLY A 186 -7.75 5.25 -15.26
C GLY A 186 -6.69 6.19 -14.66
N ARG A 187 -7.11 7.21 -13.88
CA ARG A 187 -6.18 8.10 -13.16
C ARG A 187 -5.49 7.38 -12.00
N VAL A 188 -6.22 6.55 -11.26
CA VAL A 188 -5.67 5.71 -10.18
C VAL A 188 -4.65 4.72 -10.75
N GLN A 189 -4.98 4.04 -11.85
CA GLN A 189 -4.05 3.16 -12.55
C GLN A 189 -2.82 3.90 -13.06
N SER A 190 -2.99 5.13 -13.59
CA SER A 190 -1.87 5.98 -14.01
C SER A 190 -0.97 6.39 -12.84
N LEU A 191 -1.53 6.70 -11.67
CA LEU A 191 -0.77 7.01 -10.46
C LEU A 191 -0.06 5.79 -9.88
N ILE A 192 -0.68 4.61 -9.97
CA ILE A 192 -0.01 3.35 -9.61
C ILE A 192 1.13 3.08 -10.61
N ALA A 193 0.90 3.33 -11.90
CA ALA A 193 1.90 3.14 -12.95
C ALA A 193 3.06 4.12 -12.88
N SER A 194 2.90 5.29 -12.25
CA SER A 194 4.00 6.26 -12.07
C SER A 194 5.03 5.82 -11.04
N LYS A 195 4.80 4.71 -10.33
CA LYS A 195 5.73 4.10 -9.36
C LYS A 195 6.21 5.05 -8.26
N ILE A 196 5.47 6.14 -8.02
CA ILE A 196 5.75 7.07 -6.92
C ILE A 196 5.74 6.26 -5.63
N GLY A 197 6.77 6.40 -4.81
CA GLY A 197 6.79 5.79 -3.48
C GLY A 197 7.18 4.31 -3.42
N THR A 198 7.51 3.70 -4.56
CA THR A 198 7.90 2.28 -4.64
C THR A 198 9.33 1.99 -4.17
N GLU A 199 10.09 3.06 -3.90
CA GLU A 199 11.49 3.00 -3.51
C GLU A 199 11.72 3.74 -2.19
N ARG A 200 12.62 3.19 -1.37
CA ARG A 200 13.13 3.83 -0.16
C ARG A 200 14.61 3.62 0.03
N LEU A 201 15.20 4.64 0.62
CA LEU A 201 16.56 4.69 1.14
C LEU A 201 16.46 4.87 2.66
N GLY A 202 17.17 4.03 3.41
CA GLY A 202 17.10 3.97 4.86
C GLY A 202 18.46 4.19 5.53
N TRP A 203 18.46 4.98 6.60
CA TRP A 203 19.59 5.17 7.50
C TRP A 203 19.16 4.94 8.94
N LEU A 204 20.01 4.29 9.73
CA LEU A 204 19.75 4.05 11.16
C LEU A 204 19.75 5.38 11.93
N ASN A 205 20.69 6.25 11.61
CA ASN A 205 20.92 7.49 12.32
C ASN A 205 20.29 8.68 11.58
N ASN A 206 19.70 9.59 12.35
CA ASN A 206 19.22 10.87 11.84
C ASN A 206 20.37 11.86 11.64
N SER A 207 20.21 12.76 10.68
CA SER A 207 21.18 13.81 10.38
C SER A 207 20.48 14.89 9.55
N ASP A 208 20.50 16.12 10.06
CA ASP A 208 19.89 17.28 9.40
C ASP A 208 20.61 17.64 8.08
N ASP A 209 21.87 17.21 7.94
CA ASP A 209 22.75 17.49 6.81
C ASP A 209 22.97 16.30 5.88
N LEU A 210 22.20 15.21 6.05
CA LEU A 210 22.31 13.97 5.27
C LEU A 210 22.12 14.20 3.76
N VAL A 211 21.25 15.15 3.41
CA VAL A 211 20.84 15.46 2.04
C VAL A 211 21.45 16.80 1.61
N VAL A 212 22.21 16.77 0.52
CA VAL A 212 22.74 17.96 -0.14
C VAL A 212 21.87 18.27 -1.34
N LEU A 213 21.22 19.42 -1.32
CA LEU A 213 20.32 19.90 -2.38
C LEU A 213 21.08 20.83 -3.33
N PRO A 214 20.68 20.87 -4.62
CA PRO A 214 21.19 21.87 -5.55
C PRO A 214 20.72 23.29 -5.17
N GLU A 215 21.39 24.29 -5.71
CA GLU A 215 21.06 25.70 -5.47
C GLU A 215 19.59 26.01 -5.84
N GLY A 216 18.90 26.76 -4.98
CA GLY A 216 17.49 27.12 -5.16
C GLY A 216 16.48 26.00 -4.86
N ALA A 217 16.91 24.76 -4.63
CA ALA A 217 16.02 23.68 -4.25
C ALA A 217 15.76 23.65 -2.74
N SER A 218 14.56 23.19 -2.36
CA SER A 218 14.21 22.98 -0.97
C SER A 218 13.40 21.69 -0.80
N LEU A 219 13.64 21.00 0.32
CA LEU A 219 12.81 19.87 0.71
C LEU A 219 11.48 20.35 1.29
N VAL A 220 10.41 19.64 0.95
CA VAL A 220 9.11 19.82 1.59
C VAL A 220 9.22 19.54 3.10
N PRO A 221 8.42 20.21 3.95
CA PRO A 221 8.50 20.06 5.41
C PRO A 221 8.39 18.61 5.90
N ALA A 222 7.58 17.79 5.23
CA ALA A 222 7.44 16.37 5.56
C ALA A 222 8.77 15.60 5.42
N LEU A 223 9.55 15.83 4.36
CA LEU A 223 10.85 15.18 4.18
C LEU A 223 11.89 15.73 5.17
N LYS A 224 11.86 17.03 5.47
CA LYS A 224 12.71 17.63 6.52
C LYS A 224 12.43 16.99 7.88
N SER A 225 11.17 16.74 8.21
CA SER A 225 10.81 16.04 9.44
C SER A 225 11.36 14.62 9.49
N LYS A 226 11.40 13.91 8.35
CA LYS A 226 11.95 12.55 8.27
C LYS A 226 13.46 12.49 8.48
N LEU A 227 14.20 13.54 8.11
CA LEU A 227 15.64 13.64 8.39
C LEU A 227 15.97 13.69 9.88
N ARG A 228 14.98 14.10 10.70
CA ARG A 228 15.10 14.21 12.17
C ARG A 228 14.59 12.97 12.91
N SER A 229 13.86 12.08 12.23
CA SER A 229 13.40 10.81 12.82
C SER A 229 14.44 9.70 12.64
N SER A 230 14.50 8.77 13.59
CA SER A 230 15.27 7.54 13.46
C SER A 230 14.31 6.33 13.44
N PRO A 231 14.42 5.42 12.46
CA PRO A 231 15.30 5.50 11.28
C PRO A 231 14.86 6.61 10.30
N VAL A 232 15.81 7.13 9.52
CA VAL A 232 15.52 8.04 8.40
C VAL A 232 15.10 7.21 7.20
N LEU A 233 13.92 7.49 6.64
CA LEU A 233 13.39 6.83 5.45
C LEU A 233 13.03 7.87 4.38
N LEU A 234 13.79 7.91 3.30
CA LEU A 234 13.57 8.85 2.20
C LEU A 234 13.16 8.13 0.92
N PRO A 235 12.27 8.72 0.10
CA PRO A 235 12.02 8.22 -1.23
C PRO A 235 13.13 8.66 -2.19
N THR A 236 13.12 8.14 -3.42
CA THR A 236 14.11 8.47 -4.46
C THR A 236 13.68 9.60 -5.40
N ASN A 237 12.42 10.03 -5.36
CA ASN A 237 11.87 11.14 -6.16
C ASN A 237 12.21 12.51 -5.56
N LEU A 238 13.50 12.76 -5.30
CA LEU A 238 14.03 14.03 -4.82
C LEU A 238 14.34 14.98 -5.99
N PRO A 239 14.51 16.29 -5.74
CA PRO A 239 14.91 17.24 -6.78
C PRO A 239 16.16 16.76 -7.54
N PRO A 240 16.22 16.87 -8.89
CA PRO A 240 17.39 16.48 -9.67
C PRO A 240 18.67 17.18 -9.18
N GLY A 241 19.78 16.46 -9.10
CA GLY A 241 21.04 16.99 -8.53
C GLY A 241 21.13 16.88 -7.00
N THR A 242 20.16 16.24 -6.35
CA THR A 242 20.28 15.89 -4.93
C THR A 242 21.29 14.76 -4.73
N HIS A 243 22.19 14.91 -3.77
CA HIS A 243 23.17 13.89 -3.38
C HIS A 243 23.10 13.62 -1.87
N PHE A 244 23.48 12.41 -1.46
CA PHE A 244 23.55 12.01 -0.04
C PHE A 244 25.00 12.02 0.43
N LYS A 245 25.24 12.55 1.64
CA LYS A 245 26.60 12.56 2.22
C LYS A 245 27.14 11.17 2.54
N THR A 246 26.25 10.25 2.86
CA THR A 246 26.56 8.86 3.21
C THR A 246 25.67 7.91 2.44
N GLU A 247 26.20 6.73 2.13
CA GLU A 247 25.40 5.66 1.55
C GLU A 247 24.31 5.19 2.54
N PRO A 248 23.12 4.83 2.05
CA PRO A 248 22.06 4.22 2.85
C PRO A 248 22.53 2.93 3.53
N ASP A 249 22.07 2.71 4.75
CA ASP A 249 22.27 1.46 5.49
C ASP A 249 21.45 0.30 4.88
N TRP A 250 20.30 0.63 4.30
CA TRP A 250 19.52 -0.25 3.45
C TRP A 250 18.74 0.53 2.40
N ARG A 251 18.26 -0.19 1.40
CA ARG A 251 17.37 0.33 0.36
C ARG A 251 16.43 -0.76 -0.08
N TRP A 252 15.25 -0.39 -0.52
CA TRP A 252 14.34 -1.33 -1.16
C TRP A 252 13.58 -0.69 -2.30
N ARG A 253 13.16 -1.54 -3.23
CA ARG A 253 12.32 -1.21 -4.37
C ARG A 253 11.30 -2.32 -4.54
N PHE A 254 10.04 -1.99 -4.72
CA PHE A 254 9.03 -2.96 -5.09
C PHE A 254 8.27 -2.57 -6.35
N ASP A 255 7.66 -3.56 -6.99
CA ASP A 255 6.84 -3.39 -8.17
C ASP A 255 5.59 -4.26 -8.04
N ILE A 256 4.49 -3.79 -8.63
CA ILE A 256 3.28 -4.60 -8.80
C ILE A 256 3.49 -5.51 -10.00
N ILE A 257 3.32 -6.81 -9.78
CA ILE A 257 3.37 -7.81 -10.82
C ILE A 257 2.02 -7.81 -11.55
N LYS A 258 2.07 -7.61 -12.87
CA LYS A 258 0.89 -7.69 -13.73
C LYS A 258 0.86 -9.04 -14.42
N ASP A 259 -0.35 -9.56 -14.61
CA ASP A 259 -0.57 -10.72 -15.44
C ASP A 259 -0.43 -10.33 -16.92
N MET A 260 0.74 -10.61 -17.49
CA MET A 260 1.08 -10.29 -18.87
C MET A 260 0.60 -11.33 -19.88
N ARG A 261 -0.11 -12.38 -19.44
CA ARG A 261 -0.73 -13.35 -20.35
C ARG A 261 -1.74 -12.62 -21.25
N ARG A 262 -1.85 -13.09 -22.50
CA ARG A 262 -2.92 -12.66 -23.42
C ARG A 262 -4.27 -13.00 -22.82
N ASP A 263 -5.31 -12.22 -23.12
CA ASP A 263 -6.65 -12.45 -22.54
C ASP A 263 -7.13 -13.91 -22.77
N GLU A 264 -6.84 -14.48 -23.94
CA GLU A 264 -7.16 -15.88 -24.29
C GLU A 264 -6.39 -16.94 -23.47
N ASP A 265 -5.22 -16.59 -22.95
CA ASP A 265 -4.39 -17.49 -22.14
C ASP A 265 -4.73 -17.38 -20.63
N ARG A 266 -5.60 -16.44 -20.25
CA ARG A 266 -6.06 -16.29 -18.87
C ARG A 266 -7.16 -17.32 -18.54
N PRO A 267 -7.23 -17.79 -17.27
CA PRO A 267 -8.35 -18.59 -16.79
C PRO A 267 -9.68 -17.91 -17.10
N GLU A 268 -10.66 -18.71 -17.54
CA GLU A 268 -11.97 -18.22 -18.00
C GLU A 268 -12.66 -17.34 -16.95
N SER A 269 -12.51 -17.68 -15.67
CA SER A 269 -13.09 -16.94 -14.54
C SER A 269 -12.57 -15.50 -14.38
N ILE A 270 -11.39 -15.18 -14.92
CA ILE A 270 -10.79 -13.83 -14.85
C ILE A 270 -10.56 -13.20 -16.22
N ARG A 271 -11.01 -13.85 -17.30
CA ARG A 271 -10.86 -13.35 -18.66
C ARG A 271 -11.79 -12.15 -18.88
N PRO A 272 -11.27 -10.98 -19.29
CA PRO A 272 -12.12 -9.86 -19.66
C PRO A 272 -12.98 -10.22 -20.88
N LYS A 273 -14.15 -9.60 -21.02
CA LYS A 273 -14.89 -9.65 -22.29
C LYS A 273 -14.03 -9.09 -23.42
N ALA A 274 -14.05 -9.73 -24.58
CA ALA A 274 -13.35 -9.24 -25.76
C ALA A 274 -13.76 -7.80 -26.09
N LEU A 275 -12.79 -6.95 -26.43
CA LEU A 275 -13.08 -5.60 -26.90
C LEU A 275 -13.31 -5.72 -28.41
N THR A 276 -14.52 -5.41 -28.86
CA THR A 276 -14.91 -5.52 -30.27
C THR A 276 -14.65 -4.23 -31.05
N VAL A 277 -14.04 -3.23 -30.42
CA VAL A 277 -13.82 -1.91 -31.00
C VAL A 277 -12.37 -1.81 -31.50
N SER A 278 -12.18 -1.34 -32.73
CA SER A 278 -10.86 -1.08 -33.30
C SER A 278 -10.26 0.22 -32.74
N ASP A 279 -8.93 0.26 -32.58
CA ASP A 279 -8.20 1.42 -32.06
C ASP A 279 -8.45 2.71 -32.87
N SER A 280 -8.73 2.58 -34.18
CA SER A 280 -9.11 3.68 -35.07
C SER A 280 -10.38 4.42 -34.64
N ASN A 281 -11.26 3.76 -33.89
CA ASN A 281 -12.54 4.31 -33.43
C ASN A 281 -12.39 5.07 -32.09
N LEU A 282 -11.24 4.92 -31.40
CA LEU A 282 -10.93 5.68 -30.19
C LEU A 282 -10.36 7.08 -30.50
N SER A 283 -9.87 7.29 -31.73
CA SER A 283 -9.26 8.55 -32.19
C SER A 283 -10.16 9.44 -33.05
N SER A 284 -11.42 9.06 -33.32
CA SER A 284 -12.31 9.75 -34.26
C SER A 284 -13.40 10.58 -33.57
N GLN A 285 -14.06 11.45 -34.36
CA GLN A 285 -15.15 12.35 -33.91
C GLN A 285 -16.38 11.60 -33.35
N ASP A 286 -16.48 10.28 -33.55
CA ASP A 286 -17.58 9.41 -33.08
C ASP A 286 -17.13 8.41 -31.99
N SER A 287 -16.16 8.83 -31.18
CA SER A 287 -15.53 8.02 -30.13
C SER A 287 -16.46 7.62 -28.97
N LEU A 288 -17.66 8.18 -28.85
CA LEU A 288 -18.56 7.91 -27.72
C LEU A 288 -18.94 6.43 -27.62
N SER A 289 -19.27 5.79 -28.74
CA SER A 289 -19.62 4.36 -28.80
C SER A 289 -18.43 3.46 -28.42
N ALA A 290 -17.23 3.86 -28.84
CA ALA A 290 -15.97 3.20 -28.49
C ALA A 290 -15.67 3.31 -26.99
N TYR A 291 -15.83 4.50 -26.40
CA TYR A 291 -15.69 4.72 -24.97
C TYR A 291 -16.74 3.93 -24.17
N GLN A 292 -17.98 3.89 -24.61
CA GLN A 292 -19.05 3.10 -23.97
C GLN A 292 -18.70 1.61 -23.95
N ALA A 293 -18.22 1.05 -25.05
CA ALA A 293 -17.81 -0.36 -25.10
C ALA A 293 -16.64 -0.68 -24.16
N VAL A 294 -15.67 0.23 -24.03
CA VAL A 294 -14.56 0.09 -23.06
C VAL A 294 -15.08 0.14 -21.61
N VAL A 295 -15.96 1.10 -21.30
CA VAL A 295 -16.58 1.23 -19.98
C VAL A 295 -17.42 0.00 -19.65
N ASP A 296 -18.23 -0.49 -20.58
CA ASP A 296 -19.07 -1.68 -20.39
C ASP A 296 -18.23 -2.94 -20.17
N ARG A 297 -17.10 -3.08 -20.88
CA ARG A 297 -16.12 -4.15 -20.66
C ARG A 297 -15.62 -4.10 -19.20
N HIS A 298 -15.15 -2.95 -18.71
CA HIS A 298 -14.67 -2.81 -17.33
C HIS A 298 -15.77 -3.00 -16.28
N ALA A 299 -16.94 -2.40 -16.48
CA ALA A 299 -18.09 -2.54 -15.58
C ALA A 299 -18.56 -3.99 -15.48
N SER A 300 -18.49 -4.76 -16.57
CA SER A 300 -18.85 -6.19 -16.56
C SER A 300 -17.90 -7.05 -15.72
N GLN A 301 -16.62 -6.69 -15.62
CA GLN A 301 -15.65 -7.35 -14.75
C GLN A 301 -15.97 -7.12 -13.27
N LEU A 302 -16.54 -5.97 -12.92
CA LEU A 302 -16.94 -5.64 -11.56
C LEU A 302 -18.28 -6.30 -11.16
N LYS A 303 -19.20 -6.48 -12.12
CA LYS A 303 -20.54 -7.03 -11.87
C LYS A 303 -20.59 -8.56 -11.75
N ASN A 304 -19.61 -9.29 -12.30
CA ASN A 304 -19.57 -10.76 -12.28
C ASN A 304 -18.41 -11.34 -11.45
N PRO A 305 -18.36 -11.15 -10.11
CA PRO A 305 -17.34 -11.80 -9.27
C PRO A 305 -17.60 -13.31 -9.01
N ASN A 306 -18.64 -13.92 -9.60
CA ASN A 306 -19.19 -15.23 -9.22
C ASN A 306 -18.80 -16.44 -10.08
N THR A 307 -17.81 -16.34 -10.97
CA THR A 307 -17.30 -17.52 -11.72
C THR A 307 -16.03 -18.14 -11.11
N GLY A 308 -15.50 -17.59 -10.02
CA GLY A 308 -14.48 -18.25 -9.21
C GLY A 308 -15.12 -19.16 -8.17
N GLY A 309 -14.92 -20.47 -8.29
CA GLY A 309 -15.42 -21.48 -7.36
C GLY A 309 -15.16 -21.12 -5.90
N LYS A 310 -16.10 -21.50 -5.03
CA LYS A 310 -15.92 -21.50 -3.58
C LYS A 310 -14.67 -22.33 -3.27
N PHE A 311 -13.64 -21.70 -2.74
CA PHE A 311 -12.62 -22.36 -1.93
C PHE A 311 -12.94 -22.08 -0.46
#